data_AF-A0A1Q7V3Q0-F1
#
_entry.id   AF-A0A1Q7V3Q0-F1
#
_cell.length_a   1.000
_cell.length_b   1.000
_cell.length_c   1.000
_cell.angle_alpha   90.00
_cell.angle_beta   90.00
_cell.angle_gamma   90.00
#
_symmetry.space_group_name_H-M   'P 1'
#
loop_
_entity.id
_entity.type
_entity.pdbx_description
1 polymer ?
#
loop_
_entity_poly.entity_id
_entity_poly.type
_entity_poly.pdbx_seq_one_letter_code
_entity_poly.pdbx_strand_id
1 'polypeptide(L)'
;MPELSEGPISVALVPPCGLDEICATFGDIFGYIATDHTLDPRWHTEFLDRIALPFPMPLSWDRRQTVSAITCHKLLANAFTSVFERIQSSGLQGKVTSFGGCFSFRPQRTGMKLSTHAWGIAIDLNPGTNSQGTTGNMDEELISIFRTAGFKWGGDWQGRTRDPMHFQFCTGY
;
A
#
# COMPACT_ATOMS: atom_id res chain seq x y z
N MET A 1 37.45 -9.25 26.40
CA MET A 1 35.98 -9.09 26.37
C MET A 1 35.65 -8.32 25.11
N PRO A 2 35.07 -8.91 24.06
CA PRO A 2 34.65 -8.12 22.91
C PRO A 2 33.30 -7.46 23.22
N GLU A 3 33.24 -6.14 23.03
CA GLU A 3 32.03 -5.34 23.03
C GLU A 3 31.04 -5.87 21.99
N LEU A 4 29.81 -6.11 22.42
CA LEU A 4 28.69 -6.37 21.53
C LEU A 4 28.33 -5.04 20.86
N SER A 5 28.63 -4.93 19.57
CA SER A 5 28.15 -3.88 18.69
C SER A 5 26.62 -3.96 18.61
N GLU A 6 25.91 -3.05 19.29
CA GLU A 6 24.49 -2.86 19.06
C GLU A 6 24.27 -2.37 17.63
N GLY A 7 23.61 -3.19 16.80
CA GLY A 7 23.18 -2.79 15.47
C GLY A 7 22.22 -1.59 15.55
N PRO A 8 22.06 -0.82 14.46
CA PRO A 8 21.21 0.35 14.46
C PRO A 8 19.78 -0.03 14.87
N ILE A 9 19.27 0.64 15.90
CA ILE A 9 17.88 0.55 16.35
C ILE A 9 17.00 0.96 15.17
N SER A 10 16.36 0.00 14.50
CA SER A 10 15.35 0.26 13.49
C SER A 10 14.14 0.89 14.18
N VAL A 11 14.06 2.22 14.17
CA VAL A 11 12.84 2.93 14.60
C VAL A 11 11.70 2.47 13.69
N ALA A 12 10.66 1.89 14.28
CA ALA A 12 9.47 1.50 13.52
C ALA A 12 8.85 2.75 12.88
N LEU A 13 8.61 2.72 11.57
CA LEU A 13 7.97 3.81 10.86
C LEU A 13 6.56 4.04 11.42
N VAL A 14 6.23 5.29 11.71
CA VAL A 14 4.88 5.68 12.17
C VAL A 14 4.08 6.19 10.97
N PRO A 15 2.80 5.81 10.80
CA PRO A 15 1.98 6.33 9.71
C PRO A 15 1.85 7.86 9.78
N PRO A 16 2.25 8.61 8.74
CA PRO A 16 2.12 10.07 8.72
C PRO A 16 0.65 10.50 8.65
N CYS A 17 0.37 11.70 9.16
CA CYS A 17 -0.94 12.32 9.16
C CYS A 17 -1.01 13.55 8.25
N GLY A 18 -1.81 13.47 7.19
CA GLY A 18 -2.00 14.56 6.23
C GLY A 18 -0.91 14.63 5.16
N LEU A 19 -1.12 15.50 4.17
CA LEU A 19 -0.28 15.58 2.98
C LEU A 19 1.16 16.00 3.30
N ASP A 20 1.34 16.99 4.18
CA ASP A 20 2.67 17.53 4.49
C ASP A 20 3.57 16.46 5.12
N GLU A 21 3.05 15.67 6.06
CA GLU A 21 3.80 14.57 6.66
C GLU A 21 4.01 13.39 5.69
N ILE A 22 3.06 13.13 4.78
CA ILE A 22 3.24 12.16 3.71
C ILE A 22 4.40 12.57 2.81
N CYS A 23 4.45 13.83 2.37
CA CYS A 23 5.54 14.34 1.55
C CYS A 23 6.88 14.34 2.30
N ALA A 24 6.88 14.70 3.60
CA ALA A 24 8.08 14.67 4.43
C ALA A 24 8.63 13.25 4.62
N THR A 25 7.75 12.24 4.72
CA THR A 25 8.13 10.85 4.99
C THR A 25 8.43 10.05 3.72
N PHE A 26 7.59 10.19 2.71
CA PHE A 26 7.58 9.36 1.49
C PHE A 26 8.00 10.12 0.24
N GLY A 27 8.44 11.37 0.38
CA GLY A 27 8.86 12.22 -0.72
C GLY A 27 7.73 13.08 -1.29
N ASP A 28 8.11 14.31 -1.67
CA ASP A 28 7.24 15.23 -2.37
C ASP A 28 7.10 14.84 -3.85
N ILE A 29 6.11 14.00 -4.14
CA ILE A 29 5.82 13.52 -5.50
C ILE A 29 5.46 14.66 -6.45
N PHE A 30 4.95 15.80 -5.96
CA PHE A 30 4.53 16.91 -6.81
C PHE A 30 5.71 17.56 -7.53
N GLY A 31 6.90 17.54 -6.91
CA GLY A 31 8.16 17.95 -7.56
C GLY A 31 8.63 17.02 -8.69
N TYR A 32 8.00 15.85 -8.84
CA TYR A 32 8.27 14.87 -9.90
C TYR A 32 7.21 14.84 -10.99
N ILE A 33 6.19 15.71 -10.93
CA ILE A 33 5.17 15.78 -11.98
C ILE A 33 5.59 16.80 -13.02
N ALA A 34 5.80 16.34 -14.25
CA ALA A 34 6.16 17.20 -15.37
C ALA A 34 4.97 18.05 -15.85
N THR A 35 5.24 19.06 -16.68
CA THR A 35 4.20 19.97 -17.22
C THR A 35 3.16 19.28 -18.08
N ASP A 36 3.47 18.10 -18.64
CA ASP A 36 2.54 17.26 -19.40
C ASP A 36 1.75 16.28 -18.50
N HIS A 37 1.87 16.44 -17.19
CA HIS A 37 1.27 15.61 -16.14
C HIS A 37 1.79 14.16 -16.08
N THR A 38 2.90 13.85 -16.76
CA THR A 38 3.60 12.58 -16.56
C THR A 38 4.41 12.62 -15.26
N LEU A 39 4.57 11.46 -14.64
CA LEU A 39 5.46 11.29 -13.49
C LEU A 39 6.87 11.02 -13.98
N ASP A 40 7.82 11.84 -13.53
CA ASP A 40 9.24 11.68 -13.82
C ASP A 40 9.70 10.26 -13.45
N PRO A 41 10.33 9.52 -14.39
CA PRO A 41 10.85 8.17 -14.13
C PRO A 41 11.78 8.07 -12.92
N ARG A 42 12.43 9.15 -12.52
CA ARG A 42 13.25 9.21 -11.30
C ARG A 42 12.48 8.83 -10.05
N TRP A 43 11.17 9.10 -9.99
CA TRP A 43 10.33 8.69 -8.86
C TRP A 43 10.39 7.17 -8.62
N HIS A 44 10.37 6.37 -9.70
CA HIS A 44 10.47 4.92 -9.60
C HIS A 44 11.82 4.49 -9.04
N THR A 45 12.91 5.10 -9.49
CA THR A 45 14.26 4.71 -9.06
C THR A 45 14.60 5.23 -7.66
N GLU A 46 14.08 6.38 -7.27
CA GLU A 46 14.41 7.04 -6.01
C GLU A 46 13.55 6.55 -4.85
N PHE A 47 12.24 6.35 -5.05
CA PHE A 47 11.28 6.12 -3.95
C PHE A 47 10.61 4.74 -3.96
N LEU A 48 10.55 4.06 -5.11
CA LEU A 48 9.85 2.78 -5.23
C LEU A 48 10.79 1.58 -5.18
N ASP A 49 10.26 0.47 -4.70
CA ASP A 49 10.88 -0.84 -4.75
C ASP A 49 9.90 -1.88 -5.30
N ARG A 50 10.43 -2.99 -5.81
CA ARG A 50 9.63 -4.14 -6.27
C ARG A 50 9.93 -5.35 -5.40
N ILE A 51 8.97 -5.75 -4.59
CA ILE A 51 9.08 -6.90 -3.70
C ILE A 51 8.40 -8.13 -4.28
N ALA A 52 8.97 -9.30 -4.06
CA ALA A 52 8.34 -10.57 -4.40
C ALA A 52 7.21 -10.89 -3.40
N LEU A 53 6.15 -11.54 -3.89
CA LEU A 53 5.07 -12.05 -3.05
C LEU A 53 5.33 -13.53 -2.72
N PRO A 54 5.02 -13.97 -1.50
CA PRO A 54 5.16 -15.38 -1.11
C PRO A 54 4.15 -16.30 -1.79
N PHE A 55 3.07 -15.75 -2.34
CA PHE A 55 2.08 -16.47 -3.15
C PHE A 55 1.55 -15.55 -4.27
N PRO A 56 1.19 -16.12 -5.44
CA PRO A 56 0.63 -15.32 -6.53
C PRO A 56 -0.79 -14.85 -6.21
N MET A 57 -1.13 -13.62 -6.61
CA MET A 57 -2.48 -13.07 -6.48
C MET A 57 -3.12 -12.83 -7.86
N PRO A 58 -4.36 -13.27 -8.13
CA PRO A 58 -5.06 -12.95 -9.38
C PRO A 58 -5.29 -11.45 -9.54
N LEU A 59 -5.18 -10.91 -10.76
CA LEU A 59 -5.53 -9.51 -11.03
C LEU A 59 -7.05 -9.32 -10.93
N SER A 60 -7.49 -8.19 -10.36
CA SER A 60 -8.93 -7.90 -10.23
C SER A 60 -9.62 -7.65 -11.59
N TRP A 61 -8.88 -7.16 -12.59
CA TRP A 61 -9.39 -6.87 -13.94
C TRP A 61 -9.18 -7.98 -14.98
N ASP A 62 -8.29 -8.96 -14.72
CA ASP A 62 -8.16 -10.19 -15.52
C ASP A 62 -7.70 -11.35 -14.65
N ARG A 63 -8.67 -12.12 -14.12
CA ARG A 63 -8.42 -13.20 -13.16
C ARG A 63 -7.66 -14.41 -13.74
N ARG A 64 -7.40 -14.44 -15.04
CA ARG A 64 -6.55 -15.45 -15.68
C ARG A 64 -5.06 -15.14 -15.49
N GLN A 65 -4.74 -13.90 -15.13
CA GLN A 65 -3.39 -13.42 -14.87
C GLN A 65 -3.18 -13.24 -13.37
N THR A 66 -1.94 -13.47 -12.94
CA THR A 66 -1.53 -13.29 -11.54
C THR A 66 -0.31 -12.38 -11.46
N VAL A 67 -0.15 -11.75 -10.30
CA VAL A 67 1.08 -11.06 -9.91
C VAL A 67 1.84 -11.90 -8.89
N SER A 68 3.15 -11.99 -9.07
CA SER A 68 4.09 -12.60 -8.11
C SER A 68 4.99 -11.57 -7.43
N ALA A 69 4.78 -10.29 -7.71
CA ALA A 69 5.51 -9.17 -7.14
C ALA A 69 4.66 -7.90 -7.19
N ILE A 70 4.87 -6.99 -6.25
CA ILE A 70 4.24 -5.66 -6.23
C ILE A 70 5.30 -4.56 -6.21
N THR A 71 4.95 -3.40 -6.76
CA THR A 71 5.74 -2.17 -6.61
C THR A 71 5.12 -1.33 -5.50
N CYS A 72 5.94 -0.93 -4.52
CA CYS A 72 5.54 -0.16 -3.34
C CYS A 72 6.64 0.86 -2.96
N HIS A 73 6.40 1.71 -1.96
CA HIS A 73 7.42 2.62 -1.46
C HIS A 73 8.55 1.86 -0.76
N LYS A 74 9.82 2.23 -0.99
CA LYS A 74 11.02 1.59 -0.38
C LYS A 74 10.93 1.45 1.13
N LEU A 75 10.49 2.52 1.82
CA LEU A 75 10.32 2.51 3.27
C LEU A 75 9.26 1.50 3.77
N LEU A 76 8.37 1.02 2.91
CA LEU A 76 7.35 0.03 3.24
C LEU A 76 7.63 -1.36 2.66
N ALA A 77 8.75 -1.56 1.95
CA ALA A 77 9.10 -2.85 1.35
C ALA A 77 9.12 -3.98 2.39
N ASN A 78 9.77 -3.75 3.54
CA ASN A 78 9.80 -4.71 4.64
C ASN A 78 8.43 -4.92 5.29
N ALA A 79 7.63 -3.85 5.43
CA ALA A 79 6.30 -3.93 6.02
C ALA A 79 5.35 -4.78 5.15
N PHE A 80 5.30 -4.51 3.83
CA PHE A 80 4.51 -5.31 2.91
C PHE A 80 5.00 -6.76 2.83
N THR A 81 6.32 -6.98 2.79
CA THR A 81 6.89 -8.34 2.80
C THR A 81 6.42 -9.10 4.04
N SER A 82 6.57 -8.52 5.23
CA SER A 82 6.13 -9.16 6.48
C SER A 82 4.61 -9.40 6.52
N VAL A 83 3.80 -8.47 6.01
CA VAL A 83 2.34 -8.64 5.92
C VAL A 83 1.99 -9.87 5.07
N PHE A 84 2.55 -9.99 3.87
CA PHE A 84 2.22 -11.11 2.99
C PHE A 84 2.79 -12.44 3.47
N GLU A 85 3.97 -12.45 4.09
CA GLU A 85 4.52 -13.64 4.74
C GLU A 85 3.64 -14.10 5.90
N ARG A 86 3.14 -13.16 6.72
CA ARG A 86 2.20 -13.46 7.81
C ARG A 86 0.90 -14.04 7.27
N ILE A 87 0.33 -13.45 6.22
CA ILE A 87 -0.87 -13.98 5.55
C ILE A 87 -0.65 -15.43 5.11
N GLN A 88 0.49 -15.73 4.49
CA GLN A 88 0.81 -17.11 4.08
C GLN A 88 0.98 -18.03 5.27
N SER A 89 1.76 -17.63 6.29
CA SER A 89 2.05 -18.46 7.45
C SER A 89 0.82 -18.75 8.32
N SER A 90 -0.17 -17.86 8.30
CA SER A 90 -1.47 -18.03 8.96
C SER A 90 -2.47 -18.84 8.11
N GLY A 91 -2.09 -19.29 6.91
CA GLY A 91 -2.99 -20.05 6.03
C GLY A 91 -4.09 -19.22 5.37
N LEU A 92 -3.96 -17.88 5.36
CA LEU A 92 -4.98 -16.95 4.90
C LEU A 92 -4.84 -16.55 3.42
N GLN A 93 -3.87 -17.09 2.68
CA GLN A 93 -3.67 -16.77 1.25
C GLN A 93 -4.93 -16.98 0.40
N GLY A 94 -5.77 -17.97 0.75
CA GLY A 94 -7.05 -18.22 0.06
C GLY A 94 -8.10 -17.12 0.29
N LYS A 95 -7.92 -16.26 1.30
CA LYS A 95 -8.76 -15.08 1.55
C LYS A 95 -8.37 -13.89 0.68
N VAL A 96 -7.18 -13.92 0.07
CA VAL A 96 -6.74 -12.91 -0.90
C VAL A 96 -7.10 -13.37 -2.31
N THR A 97 -8.34 -13.12 -2.71
CA THR A 97 -8.94 -13.57 -3.97
C THR A 97 -8.52 -12.75 -5.19
N SER A 98 -8.16 -11.47 -5.02
CA SER A 98 -7.67 -10.63 -6.13
C SER A 98 -6.88 -9.40 -5.67
N PHE A 99 -5.95 -8.96 -6.50
CA PHE A 99 -5.12 -7.77 -6.34
C PHE A 99 -5.67 -6.60 -7.17
N GLY A 100 -5.90 -5.45 -6.53
CA GLY A 100 -6.41 -4.22 -7.14
C GLY A 100 -5.33 -3.19 -7.51
N GLY A 101 -4.14 -3.29 -6.93
CA GLY A 101 -3.04 -2.34 -7.17
C GLY A 101 -2.30 -1.99 -5.88
N CYS A 102 -1.05 -1.53 -6.00
CA CYS A 102 -0.25 -1.00 -4.88
C CYS A 102 0.32 0.38 -5.24
N PHE A 103 1.41 0.46 -6.00
CA PHE A 103 1.75 1.70 -6.68
C PHE A 103 0.86 1.92 -7.92
N SER A 104 0.21 3.08 -8.01
CA SER A 104 -0.49 3.54 -9.20
C SER A 104 -0.53 5.06 -9.24
N PHE A 105 0.19 5.65 -10.20
CA PHE A 105 0.08 7.06 -10.51
C PHE A 105 -0.94 7.28 -11.63
N ARG A 106 -1.93 8.13 -11.38
CA ARG A 106 -2.90 8.58 -12.40
C ARG A 106 -2.82 10.11 -12.49
N PRO A 107 -2.40 10.66 -13.64
CA PRO A 107 -2.36 12.10 -13.85
C PRO A 107 -3.73 12.72 -13.58
N GLN A 108 -3.78 13.75 -12.73
CA GLN A 108 -4.99 14.53 -12.55
C GLN A 108 -4.92 15.77 -13.43
N ARG A 109 -5.91 15.92 -14.33
CA ARG A 109 -6.00 17.04 -15.28
C ARG A 109 -6.28 18.37 -14.59
N THR A 110 -6.90 18.38 -13.40
CA THR A 110 -7.21 19.59 -12.62
C THR A 110 -7.40 19.25 -11.14
N GLY A 111 -6.75 20.00 -10.25
CA GLY A 111 -7.18 20.34 -8.87
C GLY A 111 -7.62 19.23 -7.90
N MET A 112 -7.47 17.95 -8.26
CA MET A 112 -7.86 16.85 -7.40
C MET A 112 -6.69 16.41 -6.52
N LYS A 113 -7.02 15.70 -5.44
CA LYS A 113 -6.08 15.10 -4.51
C LYS A 113 -5.55 13.80 -5.11
N LEU A 114 -4.23 13.62 -5.14
CA LEU A 114 -3.64 12.34 -5.54
C LEU A 114 -4.15 11.21 -4.61
N SER A 115 -4.20 9.99 -5.12
CA SER A 115 -4.43 8.83 -4.26
C SER A 115 -3.14 8.48 -3.51
N THR A 116 -3.25 7.88 -2.33
CA THR A 116 -2.14 7.26 -1.59
C THR A 116 -1.40 6.19 -2.41
N HIS A 117 -2.07 5.56 -3.38
CA HIS A 117 -1.43 4.67 -4.35
C HIS A 117 -0.33 5.37 -5.18
N ALA A 118 -0.39 6.69 -5.37
CA ALA A 118 0.62 7.43 -6.12
C ALA A 118 1.98 7.43 -5.41
N TRP A 119 2.02 7.31 -4.08
CA TRP A 119 3.26 7.16 -3.32
C TRP A 119 3.68 5.70 -3.15
N GLY A 120 2.85 4.73 -3.55
CA GLY A 120 3.11 3.30 -3.29
C GLY A 120 2.95 2.92 -1.81
N ILE A 121 2.14 3.67 -1.06
CA ILE A 121 1.88 3.46 0.38
C ILE A 121 0.52 2.87 0.68
N ALA A 122 -0.19 2.41 -0.37
CA ALA A 122 -1.48 1.78 -0.27
C ALA A 122 -1.57 0.51 -1.11
N ILE A 123 -2.53 -0.34 -0.79
CA ILE A 123 -2.83 -1.56 -1.53
C ILE A 123 -4.33 -1.85 -1.52
N ASP A 124 -4.84 -2.30 -2.65
CA ASP A 124 -6.23 -2.74 -2.81
C ASP A 124 -6.27 -4.27 -2.93
N LEU A 125 -7.06 -4.92 -2.08
CA LEU A 125 -7.28 -6.36 -2.08
C LEU A 125 -8.78 -6.68 -2.21
N ASN A 126 -9.08 -7.78 -2.90
CA ASN A 126 -10.43 -8.27 -3.13
C ASN A 126 -11.44 -7.24 -3.71
N PRO A 127 -11.10 -6.39 -4.71
CA PRO A 127 -12.01 -5.32 -5.16
C PRO A 127 -13.41 -5.80 -5.55
N GLY A 128 -13.53 -7.01 -6.12
CA GLY A 128 -14.82 -7.55 -6.59
C GLY A 128 -15.87 -7.78 -5.49
N THR A 129 -15.46 -7.97 -4.23
CA THR A 129 -16.38 -8.11 -3.09
C THR A 129 -16.27 -6.97 -2.08
N ASN A 130 -15.36 -6.02 -2.32
CA ASN A 130 -14.99 -4.95 -1.39
C ASN A 130 -14.97 -3.58 -2.04
N SER A 131 -15.85 -3.35 -3.02
CA SER A 131 -15.95 -2.06 -3.73
C SER A 131 -16.20 -0.89 -2.79
N GLN A 132 -15.65 0.27 -3.12
CA GLN A 132 -15.91 1.53 -2.42
C GLN A 132 -17.42 1.82 -2.34
N GLY A 133 -17.86 2.36 -1.21
CA GLY A 133 -19.25 2.66 -0.88
C GLY A 133 -20.06 1.46 -0.40
N THR A 134 -19.46 0.27 -0.29
CA THR A 134 -20.13 -0.95 0.19
C THR A 134 -19.66 -1.33 1.59
N THR A 135 -20.36 -2.25 2.26
CA THR A 135 -19.88 -2.83 3.53
C THR A 135 -18.62 -3.69 3.34
N GLY A 136 -18.47 -4.32 2.17
CA GLY A 136 -17.41 -5.29 1.91
C GLY A 136 -17.56 -6.57 2.75
N ASN A 137 -16.60 -7.47 2.58
CA ASN A 137 -16.47 -8.73 3.31
C ASN A 137 -15.00 -9.11 3.57
N MET A 138 -14.10 -8.12 3.62
CA MET A 138 -12.69 -8.35 3.92
C MET A 138 -12.53 -9.13 5.22
N ASP A 139 -11.69 -10.17 5.18
CA ASP A 139 -11.49 -11.07 6.30
C ASP A 139 -10.85 -10.34 7.50
N GLU A 140 -11.42 -10.55 8.69
CA GLU A 140 -11.00 -9.81 9.90
C GLU A 140 -9.54 -10.08 10.29
N GLU A 141 -9.04 -11.30 10.04
CA GLU A 141 -7.64 -11.62 10.33
C GLU A 141 -6.70 -10.93 9.33
N LEU A 142 -7.10 -10.79 8.06
CA LEU A 142 -6.35 -9.96 7.10
C LEU A 142 -6.27 -8.51 7.57
N ILE A 143 -7.40 -7.94 7.99
CA ILE A 143 -7.44 -6.56 8.51
C ILE A 143 -6.51 -6.43 9.72
N SER A 144 -6.53 -7.40 10.63
CA SER A 144 -5.67 -7.41 11.83
C SER A 144 -4.18 -7.47 11.50
N ILE A 145 -3.77 -8.27 10.52
CA ILE A 145 -2.38 -8.36 10.05
C ILE A 145 -1.91 -6.99 9.52
N PHE A 146 -2.71 -6.34 8.67
CA PHE A 146 -2.39 -5.01 8.15
C PHE A 146 -2.32 -3.96 9.26
N ARG A 147 -3.27 -3.95 10.20
CA ARG A 147 -3.28 -3.02 11.34
C ARG A 147 -2.06 -3.20 12.25
N THR A 148 -1.65 -4.44 12.50
CA THR A 148 -0.44 -4.75 13.29
C THR A 148 0.82 -4.21 12.61
N ALA A 149 0.84 -4.18 11.28
CA ALA A 149 1.89 -3.57 10.49
C ALA A 149 1.77 -2.04 10.36
N GLY A 150 0.79 -1.40 11.00
CA GLY A 150 0.60 0.06 11.01
C GLY A 150 -0.40 0.61 9.98
N PHE A 151 -0.90 -0.22 9.05
CA PHE A 151 -1.84 0.22 8.02
C PHE A 151 -3.22 0.56 8.60
N LYS A 152 -3.90 1.49 7.93
CA LYS A 152 -5.30 1.83 8.15
C LYS A 152 -6.14 1.15 7.09
N TRP A 153 -7.33 0.70 7.47
CA TRP A 153 -8.26 0.02 6.59
C TRP A 153 -9.38 0.96 6.18
N GLY A 154 -9.64 1.09 4.88
CA GLY A 154 -10.64 2.00 4.34
C GLY A 154 -12.08 1.58 4.66
N GLY A 155 -12.31 0.33 5.08
CA GLY A 155 -13.62 -0.13 5.55
C GLY A 155 -14.11 0.57 6.82
N ASP A 156 -13.20 1.18 7.59
CA ASP A 156 -13.55 1.99 8.76
C ASP A 156 -14.13 3.37 8.39
N TRP A 157 -13.97 3.81 7.14
CA TRP A 157 -14.50 5.10 6.69
C TRP A 157 -16.03 5.07 6.56
N GLN A 158 -16.64 6.27 6.59
CA GLN A 158 -18.09 6.42 6.70
C GLN A 158 -18.77 6.73 5.37
N GLY A 159 -20.01 6.24 5.21
CA GLY A 159 -20.85 6.57 4.06
C GLY A 159 -20.22 6.18 2.73
N ARG A 160 -20.24 7.10 1.76
CA ARG A 160 -19.75 6.85 0.38
C ARG A 160 -18.23 6.76 0.27
N THR A 161 -17.49 7.21 1.29
CA THR A 161 -16.01 7.12 1.27
C THR A 161 -15.51 5.80 1.82
N ARG A 162 -16.36 4.98 2.47
CA ARG A 162 -16.02 3.61 2.90
C ARG A 162 -15.36 2.84 1.77
N ASP A 163 -14.18 2.28 2.01
CA ASP A 163 -13.43 1.56 0.98
C ASP A 163 -12.85 0.24 1.51
N PRO A 164 -13.65 -0.84 1.55
CA PRO A 164 -13.26 -2.08 2.21
C PRO A 164 -12.10 -2.83 1.52
N MET A 165 -11.78 -2.51 0.26
CA MET A 165 -10.63 -3.11 -0.44
C MET A 165 -9.32 -2.45 -0.05
N HIS A 166 -9.37 -1.22 0.48
CA HIS A 166 -8.24 -0.33 0.57
C HIS A 166 -7.51 -0.41 1.91
N PHE A 167 -6.18 -0.48 1.85
CA PHE A 167 -5.30 -0.32 3.00
C PHE A 167 -4.24 0.74 2.70
N GLN A 168 -4.02 1.69 3.62
CA GLN A 168 -3.01 2.75 3.45
C GLN A 168 -2.15 2.94 4.70
N PHE A 169 -0.89 3.32 4.50
CA PHE A 169 0.04 3.68 5.58
C PHE A 169 0.05 5.20 5.82
N CYS A 170 -1.11 5.78 6.11
CA CYS A 170 -1.25 7.18 6.55
C CYS A 170 -2.65 7.44 7.10
N THR A 171 -2.83 8.57 7.78
CA THR A 171 -4.13 9.11 8.22
C THR A 171 -4.33 10.53 7.71
N GLY A 172 -5.54 11.07 7.81
CA GLY A 172 -5.81 12.48 7.47
C GLY A 172 -5.61 12.83 5.99
N TYR A 173 -5.48 11.82 5.13
CA TYR A 173 -5.35 11.94 3.68
C TYR A 173 -6.25 10.89 3.02
#